data_AF-A0A1F7BMU3-F1
#
_entry.id   AF-A0A1F7BMU3-F1
#
_cell.length_a   1.000
_cell.length_b   1.000
_cell.length_c   1.000
_cell.angle_alpha   90.00
_cell.angle_beta   90.00
_cell.angle_gamma   90.00
#
_symmetry.space_group_name_H-M   'P 1'
#
loop_
_entity.id
_entity.type
_entity.pdbx_description
1 polymer ?
#
loop_
_entity_poly.entity_id
_entity_poly.type
_entity_poly.pdbx_seq_one_letter_code
_entity_poly.pdbx_strand_id
1 'polypeptide(L)'
;MKRIWDLFPVIAARVRADHEKVGLHGHHDWVHAFRVGEIARQVALEEWGDERLSHLAGISGLCHNADRLLQKEMNVGRRDVPHADIRALLEKQLATETMLFVYGHGGKPLYGYCGPELYAIVQAVLQHDGKNSLEDSSVLIALMDGDRVVNLDTDLFPRSGQYYHELPVVDYRYFLDDPEATYRNPKTVLRDIAYSLDWANPTSNVCVRTCLGKEMVKRRVTVFQMFFDALQLQLEEEGMKQYPF
;
A
#
# COMPACT_ATOMS: atom_id res chain seq x y z
N MET A 1 21.87 -3.71 -6.43
CA MET A 1 20.99 -2.58 -6.77
C MET A 1 20.71 -1.80 -5.48
N LYS A 2 20.83 -0.47 -5.49
CA LYS A 2 20.50 0.36 -4.30
C LYS A 2 18.99 0.32 -4.05
N ARG A 3 18.56 0.29 -2.79
CA ARG A 3 17.14 0.33 -2.39
C ARG A 3 16.61 1.76 -2.44
N ILE A 4 15.28 1.93 -2.48
CA ILE A 4 14.67 3.27 -2.49
C ILE A 4 15.13 4.15 -1.31
N TRP A 5 15.28 3.59 -0.11
CA TRP A 5 15.77 4.32 1.06
C TRP A 5 17.29 4.56 1.05
N ASP A 6 18.05 3.85 0.23
CA ASP A 6 19.48 4.14 0.00
C ASP A 6 19.65 5.26 -1.03
N LEU A 7 18.70 5.38 -1.96
CA LEU A 7 18.66 6.41 -2.99
C LEU A 7 18.16 7.75 -2.40
N PHE A 8 17.18 7.69 -1.50
CA PHE A 8 16.55 8.87 -0.88
C PHE A 8 16.57 8.79 0.66
N PRO A 9 17.77 8.74 1.26
CA PRO A 9 17.92 8.49 2.70
C PRO A 9 17.33 9.60 3.57
N VAL A 10 17.30 10.85 3.09
CA VAL A 10 16.75 11.98 3.83
C VAL A 10 15.22 11.90 3.88
N ILE A 11 14.58 11.58 2.75
CA ILE A 11 13.13 11.33 2.69
C ILE A 11 12.77 10.15 3.60
N ALA A 12 13.47 9.02 3.44
CA ALA A 12 13.25 7.81 4.23
C ALA A 12 13.37 8.07 5.74
N ALA A 13 14.39 8.82 6.17
CA ALA A 13 14.56 9.18 7.57
C ALA A 13 13.42 10.03 8.12
N ARG A 14 12.89 10.98 7.33
CA ARG A 14 11.76 11.82 7.75
C ARG A 14 10.45 11.07 7.81
N VAL A 15 10.17 10.25 6.80
CA VAL A 15 9.00 9.36 6.79
C VAL A 15 9.02 8.49 8.04
N ARG A 16 10.15 7.85 8.35
CA ARG A 16 10.31 7.07 9.56
C ARG A 16 10.08 7.89 10.83
N ALA A 17 10.70 9.07 10.93
CA ALA A 17 10.54 9.94 12.08
C ALA A 17 9.08 10.40 12.29
N ASP A 18 8.35 10.72 11.23
CA ASP A 18 6.93 11.08 11.32
C ASP A 18 6.07 9.89 11.79
N HIS A 19 6.33 8.66 11.30
CA HIS A 19 5.66 7.45 11.78
C HIS A 19 5.95 7.15 13.26
N GLU A 20 7.22 7.25 13.66
CA GLU A 20 7.65 7.05 15.06
C GLU A 20 7.04 8.10 15.98
N LYS A 21 7.00 9.38 15.57
CA LYS A 21 6.37 10.48 16.33
C LYS A 21 4.89 10.22 16.60
N VAL A 22 4.15 9.76 15.58
CA VAL A 22 2.71 9.50 15.70
C VAL A 22 2.43 8.12 16.34
N GLY A 23 3.45 7.26 16.44
CA GLY A 23 3.32 5.90 16.96
C GLY A 23 2.42 5.03 16.07
N LEU A 24 2.50 5.18 14.75
CA LEU A 24 1.71 4.38 13.81
C LEU A 24 2.32 2.97 13.74
N HIS A 25 1.58 1.96 14.20
CA HIS A 25 2.03 0.57 14.32
C HIS A 25 1.07 -0.38 13.59
N GLY A 26 1.60 -1.52 13.13
CA GLY A 26 0.80 -2.58 12.50
C GLY A 26 0.53 -2.29 11.02
N HIS A 27 -0.74 -2.06 10.65
CA HIS A 27 -1.17 -2.05 9.25
C HIS A 27 -0.58 -0.89 8.40
N HIS A 28 -0.07 0.18 9.00
CA HIS A 28 0.45 1.35 8.28
C HIS A 28 1.77 1.88 8.89
N ASP A 29 2.62 1.00 9.40
CA ASP A 29 3.91 1.42 9.96
C ASP A 29 4.94 1.86 8.90
N TRP A 30 6.10 2.37 9.35
CA TRP A 30 7.14 2.82 8.43
C TRP A 30 7.78 1.65 7.66
N VAL A 31 7.79 0.43 8.21
CA VAL A 31 8.34 -0.75 7.52
C VAL A 31 7.48 -1.09 6.31
N HIS A 32 6.15 -1.03 6.46
CA HIS A 32 5.21 -1.15 5.37
C HIS A 32 5.46 -0.08 4.30
N ALA A 33 5.55 1.20 4.67
CA ALA A 33 5.84 2.28 3.73
C ALA A 33 7.15 2.07 2.94
N PHE A 34 8.20 1.58 3.60
CA PHE A 34 9.48 1.30 2.96
C PHE A 34 9.38 0.17 1.93
N ARG A 35 8.64 -0.89 2.26
CA ARG A 35 8.39 -2.01 1.34
C ARG A 35 7.55 -1.56 0.15
N VAL A 36 6.50 -0.77 0.38
CA VAL A 36 5.66 -0.22 -0.69
C VAL A 36 6.50 0.64 -1.63
N GLY A 37 7.33 1.55 -1.10
CA GLY A 37 8.24 2.35 -1.92
C GLY A 37 9.19 1.52 -2.77
N GLU A 38 9.78 0.46 -2.22
CA GLU A 38 10.71 -0.37 -2.98
C GLU A 38 9.99 -1.20 -4.06
N ILE A 39 8.81 -1.76 -3.76
CA ILE A 39 8.04 -2.52 -4.77
C ILE A 39 7.53 -1.57 -5.86
N ALA A 40 6.97 -0.41 -5.50
CA ALA A 40 6.50 0.58 -6.46
C ALA A 40 7.62 1.01 -7.43
N ARG A 41 8.85 1.20 -6.92
CA ARG A 41 10.03 1.47 -7.75
C ARG A 41 10.35 0.31 -8.69
N GLN A 42 10.36 -0.92 -8.19
CA GLN A 42 10.70 -2.11 -9.00
C GLN A 42 9.68 -2.35 -10.12
N VAL A 43 8.38 -2.33 -9.81
CA VAL A 43 7.33 -2.55 -10.82
C VAL A 43 7.33 -1.44 -11.86
N ALA A 44 7.60 -0.19 -11.45
CA ALA A 44 7.71 0.91 -12.38
C ALA A 44 8.92 0.82 -13.31
N LEU A 45 10.08 0.44 -12.78
CA LEU A 45 11.29 0.30 -13.58
C LEU A 45 11.14 -0.84 -14.61
N GLU A 46 10.55 -1.97 -14.21
CA GLU A 46 10.33 -3.09 -15.12
C GLU A 46 9.29 -2.77 -16.19
N GLU A 47 8.17 -2.15 -15.82
CA GLU A 47 7.05 -1.89 -16.74
C GLU A 47 7.39 -0.83 -17.79
N TRP A 48 8.07 0.25 -17.39
CA TRP A 48 8.30 1.41 -18.26
C TRP A 48 9.77 1.65 -18.64
N GLY A 49 10.73 0.98 -18.00
CA GLY A 49 12.16 1.20 -18.26
C GLY A 49 12.67 2.61 -17.95
N ASP A 50 11.88 3.42 -17.22
CA ASP A 50 12.18 4.82 -16.92
C ASP A 50 12.61 4.98 -15.45
N GLU A 51 13.90 5.26 -15.25
CA GLU A 51 14.47 5.46 -13.90
C GLU A 51 13.80 6.61 -13.15
N ARG A 52 13.53 7.74 -13.82
CA ARG A 52 12.91 8.91 -13.19
C ARG A 52 11.50 8.57 -12.72
N LEU A 53 10.70 7.92 -13.56
CA LEU A 53 9.36 7.45 -13.20
C LEU A 53 9.42 6.47 -12.02
N SER A 54 10.36 5.52 -12.05
CA SER A 54 10.54 4.55 -10.97
C SER A 54 10.88 5.20 -9.64
N HIS A 55 11.70 6.26 -9.65
CA HIS A 55 12.02 7.02 -8.45
C HIS A 55 10.80 7.76 -7.90
N LEU A 56 10.03 8.42 -8.77
CA LEU A 56 8.78 9.08 -8.35
C LEU A 56 7.81 8.09 -7.72
N ALA A 57 7.60 6.93 -8.34
CA ALA A 57 6.76 5.86 -7.81
C ALA A 57 7.26 5.37 -6.43
N GLY A 58 8.56 5.17 -6.28
CA GLY A 58 9.12 4.71 -5.01
C GLY A 58 9.02 5.75 -3.90
N ILE A 59 9.24 7.04 -4.20
CA ILE A 59 9.07 8.13 -3.24
C ILE A 59 7.59 8.29 -2.86
N SER A 60 6.68 8.21 -3.83
CA SER A 60 5.24 8.14 -3.56
C SER A 60 4.91 7.00 -2.59
N GLY A 61 5.51 5.82 -2.78
CA GLY A 61 5.34 4.68 -1.86
C GLY A 61 5.93 4.89 -0.47
N LEU A 62 7.07 5.59 -0.33
CA LEU A 62 7.58 5.97 0.99
C LEU A 62 6.62 6.90 1.73
N CYS A 63 5.97 7.81 1.01
CA CYS A 63 5.15 8.86 1.61
C CYS A 63 3.64 8.54 1.66
N HIS A 64 3.18 7.40 1.14
CA HIS A 64 1.76 7.16 0.89
C HIS A 64 0.87 7.16 2.15
N ASN A 65 1.43 6.83 3.31
CA ASN A 65 0.73 6.87 4.61
C ASN A 65 0.51 8.29 5.17
N ALA A 66 0.78 9.35 4.41
CA ALA A 66 0.59 10.73 4.87
C ALA A 66 -0.83 11.00 5.38
N ASP A 67 -1.85 10.42 4.73
CA ASP A 67 -3.24 10.50 5.22
C ASP A 67 -3.41 9.80 6.57
N ARG A 68 -2.83 8.61 6.78
CA ARG A 68 -2.91 7.85 8.04
C ARG A 68 -2.21 8.54 9.20
N LEU A 69 -1.05 9.16 8.93
CA LEU A 69 -0.32 9.93 9.93
C LEU A 69 -1.18 11.10 10.44
N LEU A 70 -1.73 11.89 9.53
CA LEU A 70 -2.57 13.03 9.87
C LEU A 70 -3.91 12.60 10.47
N GLN A 71 -4.50 11.50 9.98
CA GLN A 71 -5.72 10.93 10.54
C GLN A 71 -5.56 10.65 12.04
N LYS A 72 -4.43 10.03 12.41
CA LYS A 72 -4.12 9.71 13.80
C LYS A 72 -3.74 10.96 14.61
N GLU A 73 -2.97 11.89 14.05
CA GLU A 73 -2.57 13.14 14.73
C GLU A 73 -3.78 14.05 15.00
N MET A 74 -4.72 14.14 14.05
CA MET A 74 -5.92 14.97 14.15
C MET A 74 -7.10 14.26 14.83
N ASN A 75 -7.01 12.94 15.03
CA ASN A 75 -8.08 12.09 15.55
C ASN A 75 -9.41 12.22 14.75
N VAL A 76 -9.30 12.10 13.43
CA VAL A 76 -10.44 12.20 12.49
C VAL A 76 -10.73 10.86 11.81
N GLY A 77 -11.90 10.75 11.16
CA GLY A 77 -12.27 9.57 10.41
C GLY A 77 -11.45 9.37 9.13
N ARG A 78 -11.58 8.18 8.54
CA ARG A 78 -10.93 7.86 7.27
C ARG A 78 -11.48 8.77 6.17
N ARG A 79 -10.58 9.44 5.43
CA ARG A 79 -10.86 10.44 4.38
C ARG A 79 -11.39 11.79 4.87
N ASP A 80 -11.38 12.03 6.17
CA ASP A 80 -11.73 13.34 6.74
C ASP A 80 -10.51 14.28 6.85
N VAL A 81 -9.31 13.76 6.55
CA VAL A 81 -8.09 14.57 6.49
C VAL A 81 -8.14 15.48 5.25
N PRO A 82 -8.03 16.81 5.41
CA PRO A 82 -8.03 17.71 4.27
C PRO A 82 -6.83 17.48 3.34
N HIS A 83 -7.07 17.47 2.03
CA HIS A 83 -6.01 17.28 1.03
C HIS A 83 -4.90 18.34 1.13
N ALA A 84 -5.22 19.56 1.59
CA ALA A 84 -4.25 20.61 1.81
C ALA A 84 -3.22 20.23 2.89
N ASP A 85 -3.65 19.57 3.96
CA ASP A 85 -2.78 19.13 5.05
C ASP A 85 -1.89 17.95 4.62
N ILE A 86 -2.46 17.00 3.86
CA ILE A 86 -1.69 15.90 3.25
C ILE A 86 -0.60 16.48 2.36
N ARG A 87 -0.94 17.44 1.49
CA ARG A 87 0.02 18.11 0.63
C ARG A 87 1.11 18.82 1.43
N ALA A 88 0.76 19.57 2.47
CA ALA A 88 1.73 20.28 3.31
C ALA A 88 2.71 19.32 4.00
N LEU A 89 2.23 18.16 4.46
CA LEU A 89 3.09 17.12 5.03
C LEU A 89 4.05 16.55 3.97
N LEU A 90 3.55 16.25 2.76
CA LEU A 90 4.39 15.77 1.66
C LEU A 90 5.46 16.81 1.28
N GLU A 91 5.09 18.09 1.16
CA GLU A 91 6.03 19.18 0.89
C GLU A 91 7.11 19.27 1.98
N LYS A 92 6.75 19.12 3.26
CA LYS A 92 7.72 19.04 4.38
C LYS A 92 8.63 17.82 4.26
N GLN A 93 8.08 16.64 3.99
CA GLN A 93 8.88 15.40 3.88
C GLN A 93 9.87 15.47 2.72
N LEU A 94 9.46 16.05 1.60
CA LEU A 94 10.26 16.20 0.38
C LEU A 94 11.14 17.46 0.36
N ALA A 95 10.99 18.37 1.32
CA ALA A 95 11.79 19.59 1.42
C ALA A 95 13.30 19.26 1.39
N THR A 96 14.14 20.12 0.83
CA THR A 96 15.62 19.97 0.81
C THR A 96 16.20 18.80 0.01
N GLU A 97 15.44 17.76 -0.35
CA GLU A 97 15.94 16.81 -1.36
C GLU A 97 15.88 17.47 -2.73
N THR A 98 17.06 17.87 -3.20
CA THR A 98 17.27 18.35 -4.55
C THR A 98 17.39 17.13 -5.44
N MET A 99 16.27 16.68 -6.02
CA MET A 99 16.32 15.69 -7.09
C MET A 99 16.98 16.34 -8.31
N LEU A 100 18.29 16.18 -8.42
CA LEU A 100 19.07 16.45 -9.62
C LEU A 100 18.65 15.45 -10.72
N PHE A 101 17.51 15.68 -11.38
CA PHE A 101 17.28 15.16 -12.73
C PHE A 101 17.50 16.27 -13.75
N VAL A 102 18.75 16.76 -13.83
CA VAL A 102 19.20 17.55 -14.97
C VAL A 102 20.06 16.64 -15.86
N TYR A 103 19.42 15.86 -16.73
CA TYR A 103 20.03 15.51 -18.00
C TYR A 103 19.35 16.36 -19.07
N GLY A 104 19.88 17.56 -19.26
CA GLY A 104 19.42 18.55 -20.23
C GLY A 104 20.21 19.85 -20.11
N HIS A 105 21.32 19.94 -20.85
CA HIS A 105 22.18 21.11 -21.12
C HIS A 105 22.22 22.28 -20.10
N GLY A 106 23.33 22.39 -19.36
CA GLY A 106 23.80 23.68 -18.86
C GLY A 106 23.69 23.93 -17.36
N GLY A 107 24.28 23.06 -16.54
CA GLY A 107 25.14 23.49 -15.43
C GLY A 107 24.60 24.45 -14.36
N LYS A 108 23.34 24.34 -13.91
CA LYS A 108 22.92 24.88 -12.60
C LYS A 108 21.97 23.91 -11.87
N PRO A 109 22.22 23.59 -10.57
CA PRO A 109 21.28 22.82 -9.76
C PRO A 109 20.04 23.67 -9.45
N LEU A 110 18.86 23.18 -9.84
CA LEU A 110 17.58 23.71 -9.38
C LEU A 110 17.20 22.98 -8.09
N TYR A 111 17.08 23.73 -7.00
CA TYR A 111 16.83 23.23 -5.66
C TYR A 111 15.35 22.82 -5.47
N GLY A 112 15.12 21.60 -4.97
CA GLY A 112 13.83 21.10 -4.45
C GLY A 112 12.85 20.51 -5.47
N TYR A 113 11.90 19.70 -4.99
CA TYR A 113 10.71 19.28 -5.75
C TYR A 113 9.75 20.48 -5.93
N CYS A 114 10.10 21.46 -6.76
CA CYS A 114 9.15 22.48 -7.20
C CYS A 114 8.84 22.23 -8.68
N GLY A 115 7.62 21.75 -8.98
CA GLY A 115 7.23 21.46 -10.36
C GLY A 115 6.37 20.19 -10.55
N PRO A 116 6.45 19.57 -11.74
CA PRO A 116 5.67 18.40 -12.14
C PRO A 116 5.87 17.15 -11.27
N GLU A 117 7.06 16.95 -10.70
CA GLU A 117 7.40 15.78 -9.88
C GLU A 117 6.67 15.78 -8.54
N LEU A 118 6.69 16.93 -7.84
CA LEU A 118 5.91 17.09 -6.61
C LEU A 118 4.43 16.87 -6.89
N TYR A 119 3.94 17.45 -7.99
CA TYR A 119 2.55 17.28 -8.40
C TYR A 119 2.23 15.80 -8.64
N ALA A 120 3.06 15.07 -9.38
CA ALA A 120 2.88 13.63 -9.62
C ALA A 120 2.85 12.83 -8.31
N ILE A 121 3.77 13.10 -7.38
CA ILE A 121 3.83 12.41 -6.09
C ILE A 121 2.58 12.70 -5.26
N VAL A 122 2.20 13.98 -5.13
CA VAL A 122 1.01 14.41 -4.36
C VAL A 122 -0.26 13.81 -4.96
N GLN A 123 -0.44 13.86 -6.28
CA GLN A 123 -1.60 13.26 -6.93
C GLN A 123 -1.66 11.75 -6.71
N ALA A 124 -0.53 11.05 -6.84
CA ALA A 124 -0.49 9.62 -6.58
C ALA A 124 -0.89 9.29 -5.14
N VAL A 125 -0.32 9.98 -4.15
CA VAL A 125 -0.64 9.76 -2.73
C VAL A 125 -2.10 10.08 -2.41
N LEU A 126 -2.68 11.12 -3.00
CA LEU A 126 -4.09 11.45 -2.75
C LEU A 126 -5.10 10.45 -3.34
N GLN A 127 -4.70 9.66 -4.34
CA GLN A 127 -5.61 8.83 -5.14
C GLN A 127 -5.38 7.32 -5.00
N HIS A 128 -4.31 6.88 -4.33
CA HIS A 128 -3.89 5.46 -4.31
C HIS A 128 -4.87 4.49 -3.62
N ASP A 129 -5.74 4.96 -2.72
CA ASP A 129 -6.68 4.11 -1.98
C ASP A 129 -7.94 3.73 -2.79
N GLY A 130 -7.97 4.09 -4.08
CA GLY A 130 -9.09 3.96 -5.00
C GLY A 130 -9.13 2.66 -5.81
N LYS A 131 -10.17 2.60 -6.66
CA LYS A 131 -10.29 1.61 -7.74
C LYS A 131 -9.44 2.04 -8.93
N ASN A 132 -9.02 1.09 -9.74
CA ASN A 132 -8.32 1.38 -10.99
C ASN A 132 -9.20 2.22 -11.92
N SER A 133 -8.58 3.20 -12.55
CA SER A 133 -9.13 4.02 -13.63
C SER A 133 -8.22 3.96 -14.86
N LEU A 134 -8.79 4.20 -16.04
CA LEU A 134 -8.02 4.28 -17.29
C LEU A 134 -7.19 5.58 -17.38
N GLU A 135 -7.54 6.56 -16.57
CA GLU A 135 -6.94 7.88 -16.49
C GLU A 135 -5.80 7.93 -15.45
N ASP A 136 -5.53 6.84 -14.72
CA ASP A 136 -4.47 6.78 -13.72
C ASP A 136 -3.09 7.02 -14.35
N SER A 137 -2.31 7.92 -13.76
CA SER A 137 -0.91 8.14 -14.15
C SER A 137 -0.02 6.94 -13.83
N SER A 138 1.07 6.72 -14.57
CA SER A 138 2.00 5.60 -14.31
C SER A 138 2.57 5.59 -12.88
N VAL A 139 2.79 6.76 -12.27
CA VAL A 139 3.24 6.86 -10.87
C VAL A 139 2.16 6.35 -9.91
N LEU A 140 0.90 6.72 -10.14
CA LEU A 140 -0.24 6.23 -9.38
C LEU A 140 -0.44 4.72 -9.58
N ILE A 141 -0.36 4.23 -10.82
CA ILE A 141 -0.44 2.79 -11.13
C ILE A 141 0.61 2.02 -10.32
N ALA A 142 1.87 2.45 -10.37
CA ALA A 142 2.96 1.80 -9.67
C ALA A 142 2.80 1.83 -8.15
N LEU A 143 2.33 2.95 -7.59
CA LEU A 143 2.04 3.08 -6.16
C LEU A 143 0.95 2.11 -5.73
N MET A 144 -0.20 2.11 -6.43
CA MET A 144 -1.34 1.24 -6.12
C MET A 144 -0.95 -0.23 -6.19
N ASP A 145 -0.22 -0.62 -7.23
CA ASP A 145 0.27 -1.98 -7.40
C ASP A 145 1.28 -2.35 -6.31
N GLY A 146 2.20 -1.45 -5.98
CA GLY A 146 3.19 -1.67 -4.92
C GLY A 146 2.54 -1.87 -3.55
N ASP A 147 1.54 -1.07 -3.21
CA ASP A 147 0.80 -1.19 -1.95
C ASP A 147 0.03 -2.52 -1.87
N ARG A 148 -0.72 -2.87 -2.92
CA ARG A 148 -1.47 -4.12 -3.01
C ARG A 148 -0.56 -5.35 -2.98
N VAL A 149 0.58 -5.30 -3.67
CA VAL A 149 1.57 -6.38 -3.64
C VAL A 149 2.05 -6.58 -2.21
N VAL A 150 2.48 -5.53 -1.51
CA VAL A 150 2.97 -5.63 -0.13
C VAL A 150 1.89 -6.10 0.83
N ASN A 151 0.64 -5.68 0.65
CA ASN A 151 -0.48 -6.18 1.44
C ASN A 151 -0.89 -7.62 1.08
N LEU A 152 -0.17 -8.31 0.19
CA LEU A 152 -0.25 -9.77 -0.01
C LEU A 152 0.97 -10.51 0.56
N ASP A 153 1.82 -9.85 1.35
CA ASP A 153 2.86 -10.56 2.08
C ASP A 153 2.31 -11.28 3.33
N THR A 154 3.05 -12.27 3.80
CA THR A 154 2.63 -13.14 4.91
C THR A 154 2.53 -12.42 6.25
N ASP A 155 3.09 -11.22 6.39
CA ASP A 155 2.87 -10.40 7.58
C ASP A 155 1.48 -9.74 7.60
N LEU A 156 0.68 -9.83 6.53
CA LEU A 156 -0.72 -9.37 6.54
C LEU A 156 -1.53 -10.12 7.59
N PHE A 157 -1.36 -11.44 7.75
CA PHE A 157 -2.14 -12.23 8.73
C PHE A 157 -2.07 -11.64 10.15
N PRO A 158 -0.87 -11.45 10.76
CA PRO A 158 -0.78 -10.81 12.07
C PRO A 158 -1.14 -9.33 12.06
N ARG A 159 -0.85 -8.58 10.98
CA ARG A 159 -1.17 -7.14 10.89
C ARG A 159 -2.67 -6.88 10.86
N SER A 160 -3.43 -7.67 10.10
CA SER A 160 -4.89 -7.59 10.03
C SER A 160 -5.49 -7.93 11.40
N GLY A 161 -5.00 -8.99 12.06
CA GLY A 161 -5.43 -9.34 13.42
C GLY A 161 -5.14 -8.25 14.47
N GLN A 162 -3.99 -7.58 14.38
CA GLN A 162 -3.67 -6.45 15.27
C GLN A 162 -4.57 -5.24 15.01
N TYR A 163 -4.85 -4.94 13.75
CA TYR A 163 -5.68 -3.79 13.37
C TYR A 163 -7.15 -4.02 13.74
N TYR A 164 -7.70 -5.18 13.38
CA TYR A 164 -9.08 -5.61 13.65
C TYR A 164 -9.19 -6.46 14.93
N HIS A 165 -8.48 -6.07 16.00
CA HIS A 165 -8.43 -6.84 17.25
C HIS A 165 -9.78 -7.01 17.97
N GLU A 166 -10.78 -6.19 17.64
CA GLU A 166 -12.15 -6.31 18.15
C GLU A 166 -13.04 -7.25 17.32
N LEU A 167 -12.62 -7.60 16.09
CA LEU A 167 -13.37 -8.52 15.24
C LEU A 167 -13.07 -9.98 15.62
N PRO A 168 -14.04 -10.89 15.48
CA PRO A 168 -13.76 -12.32 15.52
C PRO A 168 -12.74 -12.71 14.45
N VAL A 169 -11.88 -13.69 14.75
CA VAL A 169 -10.87 -14.15 13.80
C VAL A 169 -11.54 -14.83 12.60
N VAL A 170 -12.53 -15.68 12.85
CA VAL A 170 -13.24 -16.49 11.84
C VAL A 170 -14.74 -16.43 12.10
N ASP A 171 -15.54 -16.39 11.04
CA ASP A 171 -16.98 -16.64 11.10
C ASP A 171 -17.17 -18.15 10.89
N TYR A 172 -17.54 -18.89 11.94
CA TYR A 172 -17.69 -20.34 11.83
C TYR A 172 -18.96 -20.77 11.08
N ARG A 173 -19.91 -19.86 10.85
CA ARG A 173 -21.14 -20.12 10.10
C ARG A 173 -20.93 -19.93 8.60
N TYR A 174 -20.36 -18.79 8.22
CA TYR A 174 -20.21 -18.41 6.81
C TYR A 174 -18.77 -18.51 6.29
N PHE A 175 -17.77 -18.66 7.16
CA PHE A 175 -16.35 -18.69 6.81
C PHE A 175 -15.92 -17.46 6.01
N LEU A 176 -15.81 -17.58 4.69
CA LEU A 176 -15.49 -16.48 3.78
C LEU A 176 -16.73 -15.95 3.06
N ASP A 177 -17.90 -16.58 3.17
CA ASP A 177 -19.07 -16.31 2.34
C ASP A 177 -20.17 -15.53 3.07
N ASP A 178 -19.81 -14.74 4.10
CA ASP A 178 -20.78 -13.88 4.80
C ASP A 178 -21.38 -12.86 3.81
N PRO A 179 -22.71 -12.90 3.55
CA PRO A 179 -23.35 -12.01 2.59
C PRO A 179 -23.42 -10.56 3.06
N GLU A 180 -23.30 -10.29 4.37
CA GLU A 180 -23.35 -8.96 4.97
C GLU A 180 -21.94 -8.34 5.12
N ALA A 181 -20.89 -9.12 4.89
CA ALA A 181 -19.53 -8.64 4.92
C ALA A 181 -19.19 -7.81 3.67
N THR A 182 -18.51 -6.68 3.89
CA THR A 182 -17.98 -5.82 2.82
C THR A 182 -16.51 -5.50 3.07
N TYR A 183 -15.78 -5.03 2.05
CA TYR A 183 -14.39 -4.59 2.23
C TYR A 183 -14.19 -3.59 3.38
N ARG A 184 -15.18 -2.72 3.64
CA ARG A 184 -15.12 -1.74 4.73
C ARG A 184 -15.61 -2.26 6.07
N ASN A 185 -16.36 -3.35 6.05
CA ASN A 185 -16.92 -4.00 7.22
C ASN A 185 -16.78 -5.51 7.04
N PRO A 186 -15.56 -6.06 7.21
CA PRO A 186 -15.28 -7.44 6.85
C PRO A 186 -15.92 -8.45 7.80
N LYS A 187 -16.45 -7.99 8.96
CA LYS A 187 -17.07 -8.80 10.03
C LYS A 187 -16.10 -9.73 10.76
N THR A 188 -15.06 -10.22 10.09
CA THR A 188 -13.98 -11.03 10.66
C THR A 188 -12.62 -10.61 10.13
N VAL A 189 -11.56 -10.98 10.86
CA VAL A 189 -10.18 -10.83 10.40
C VAL A 189 -9.92 -11.70 9.16
N LEU A 190 -10.42 -12.93 9.14
CA LEU A 190 -10.24 -13.85 8.01
C LEU A 190 -10.82 -13.28 6.71
N ARG A 191 -12.00 -12.67 6.78
CA ARG A 191 -12.67 -12.06 5.63
C ARG A 191 -11.96 -10.81 5.14
N ASP A 192 -11.38 -10.00 6.02
CA ASP A 192 -10.52 -8.87 5.67
C ASP A 192 -9.36 -9.31 4.78
N ILE A 193 -8.62 -10.33 5.24
CA ILE A 193 -7.49 -10.93 4.53
C ILE A 193 -7.94 -11.50 3.17
N ALA A 194 -9.12 -12.12 3.10
CA ALA A 194 -9.63 -12.70 1.86
C ALA A 194 -9.94 -11.65 0.78
N TYR A 195 -10.30 -10.41 1.15
CA TYR A 195 -10.51 -9.36 0.15
C TYR A 195 -9.24 -9.00 -0.63
N SER A 196 -8.06 -9.24 -0.06
CA SER A 196 -6.79 -9.04 -0.77
C SER A 196 -6.64 -9.95 -2.01
N LEU A 197 -7.39 -11.06 -2.07
CA LEU A 197 -7.41 -11.95 -3.25
C LEU A 197 -7.95 -11.25 -4.50
N ASP A 198 -8.82 -10.24 -4.35
CA ASP A 198 -9.34 -9.46 -5.49
C ASP A 198 -8.23 -8.71 -6.23
N TRP A 199 -7.09 -8.43 -5.58
CA TRP A 199 -5.96 -7.75 -6.21
C TRP A 199 -5.22 -8.64 -7.22
N ALA A 200 -5.41 -9.96 -7.18
CA ALA A 200 -4.90 -10.89 -8.18
C ALA A 200 -5.95 -11.30 -9.22
N ASN A 201 -7.21 -10.93 -9.02
CA ASN A 201 -8.31 -11.31 -9.91
C ASN A 201 -8.37 -10.37 -11.13
N PRO A 202 -8.11 -10.85 -12.37
CA PRO A 202 -8.10 -10.00 -13.57
C PRO A 202 -9.42 -9.28 -13.89
N THR A 203 -10.55 -9.76 -13.33
CA THR A 203 -11.86 -9.15 -13.53
C THR A 203 -12.19 -8.07 -12.48
N SER A 204 -11.36 -7.94 -11.45
CA SER A 204 -11.55 -6.96 -10.38
C SER A 204 -11.08 -5.57 -10.77
N ASN A 205 -11.83 -4.55 -10.35
CA ASN A 205 -11.45 -3.14 -10.51
C ASN A 205 -10.35 -2.67 -9.55
N VAL A 206 -9.81 -3.57 -8.71
CA VAL A 206 -8.64 -3.32 -7.85
C VAL A 206 -7.48 -4.27 -8.17
N CYS A 207 -7.52 -4.95 -9.32
CA CYS A 207 -6.46 -5.86 -9.76
C CYS A 207 -5.13 -5.12 -9.96
N VAL A 208 -4.02 -5.74 -9.59
CA VAL A 208 -2.66 -5.28 -9.91
C VAL A 208 -2.47 -5.28 -11.43
N ARG A 209 -1.87 -4.21 -11.97
CA ARG A 209 -1.85 -3.94 -13.42
C ARG A 209 -0.52 -4.25 -14.09
N THR A 210 0.58 -3.86 -13.46
CA THR A 210 1.96 -4.03 -13.92
C THR A 210 2.31 -5.51 -14.05
N CYS A 211 3.16 -5.84 -15.03
CA CYS A 211 3.53 -7.21 -15.35
C CYS A 211 4.25 -7.87 -14.17
N LEU A 212 5.28 -7.20 -13.62
CA LEU A 212 5.99 -7.69 -12.44
C LEU A 212 5.09 -7.79 -11.21
N GLY A 213 4.21 -6.81 -10.99
CA GLY A 213 3.25 -6.83 -9.89
C GLY A 213 2.33 -8.05 -9.98
N LYS A 214 1.78 -8.34 -11.17
CA LYS A 214 0.94 -9.52 -11.44
C LYS A 214 1.67 -10.83 -11.13
N GLU A 215 2.95 -10.93 -11.50
CA GLU A 215 3.75 -12.10 -11.15
C GLU A 215 3.94 -12.25 -9.64
N MET A 216 4.22 -11.15 -8.94
CA MET A 216 4.40 -11.15 -7.49
C MET A 216 3.12 -11.57 -6.77
N VAL A 217 1.96 -10.97 -7.10
CA VAL A 217 0.69 -11.32 -6.45
C VAL A 217 0.28 -12.76 -6.74
N LYS A 218 0.50 -13.27 -7.96
CA LYS A 218 0.19 -14.66 -8.30
C LYS A 218 0.92 -15.65 -7.39
N ARG A 219 2.20 -15.39 -7.09
CA ARG A 219 3.01 -16.22 -6.18
C ARG A 219 2.53 -16.10 -4.73
N ARG A 220 2.20 -14.88 -4.29
CA ARG A 220 1.78 -14.57 -2.92
C ARG A 220 0.41 -15.14 -2.58
N VAL A 221 -0.54 -15.05 -3.50
CA VAL A 221 -1.90 -15.60 -3.35
C VAL A 221 -1.88 -17.11 -3.12
N THR A 222 -0.91 -17.85 -3.65
CA THR A 222 -0.78 -19.29 -3.35
C THR A 222 -0.66 -19.56 -1.85
N VAL A 223 0.07 -18.73 -1.10
CA VAL A 223 0.21 -18.88 0.36
C VAL A 223 -1.12 -18.61 1.07
N PHE A 224 -1.87 -17.61 0.59
CA PHE A 224 -3.18 -17.26 1.15
C PHE A 224 -4.19 -18.38 0.92
N GLN A 225 -4.23 -18.92 -0.30
CA GLN A 225 -5.10 -20.05 -0.64
C GLN A 225 -4.75 -21.28 0.22
N MET A 226 -3.47 -21.61 0.36
CA MET A 226 -3.02 -22.71 1.23
C MET A 226 -3.47 -22.52 2.68
N PHE A 227 -3.39 -21.29 3.21
CA PHE A 227 -3.85 -20.99 4.56
C PHE A 227 -5.37 -21.19 4.70
N PHE A 228 -6.17 -20.65 3.77
CA PHE A 228 -7.63 -20.79 3.79
C PHE A 228 -8.06 -22.25 3.66
N ASP A 229 -7.47 -22.99 2.72
CA ASP A 229 -7.78 -24.40 2.48
C ASP A 229 -7.41 -25.26 3.69
N ALA A 230 -6.26 -25.01 4.31
CA ALA A 230 -5.82 -25.75 5.51
C ALA A 230 -6.75 -25.49 6.71
N LEU A 231 -7.11 -24.23 6.95
CA LEU A 231 -8.04 -23.87 8.03
C LEU A 231 -9.43 -24.48 7.77
N GLN A 232 -9.92 -24.41 6.54
CA GLN A 232 -11.21 -25.00 6.18
C GLN A 232 -11.22 -26.51 6.42
N LEU A 233 -10.14 -27.22 6.03
CA LEU A 233 -10.00 -28.66 6.26
C LEU A 233 -9.99 -29.00 7.76
N GLN A 234 -9.25 -28.25 8.58
CA GLN A 234 -9.23 -28.46 10.04
C GLN A 234 -10.63 -28.30 10.65
N LEU A 235 -11.36 -27.25 10.24
CA LEU A 235 -12.74 -27.04 10.70
C LEU A 235 -13.71 -28.15 10.24
N GLU A 236 -13.44 -28.80 9.11
CA GLU A 236 -14.19 -29.97 8.64
C GLU A 236 -13.88 -31.22 9.47
N GLU A 237 -12.59 -31.50 9.70
CA GLU A 237 -12.13 -32.64 10.50
C GLU A 237 -12.66 -32.59 11.94
N GLU A 238 -12.81 -31.39 12.49
CA GLU A 238 -13.35 -31.13 13.82
C GLU A 238 -14.89 -31.10 13.86
N GLY A 239 -15.56 -31.21 12.71
CA GLY A 239 -17.03 -31.17 12.62
C GLY A 239 -17.64 -29.79 12.87
N MET A 240 -16.85 -28.71 12.72
CA MET A 240 -17.29 -27.33 12.89
C MET A 240 -17.95 -26.77 11.62
N LYS A 241 -17.58 -27.27 10.44
CA LYS A 241 -18.27 -26.91 9.18
C LYS A 241 -19.66 -27.54 9.19
N GLN A 242 -20.72 -26.71 9.19
CA GLN A 242 -22.14 -27.08 9.39
C GLN A 242 -22.60 -27.22 10.85
N TYR A 243 -21.84 -26.71 11.82
CA TYR A 243 -22.34 -26.64 13.20
C TYR A 243 -23.65 -25.82 13.23
N PRO A 244 -24.73 -26.31 13.86
CA PRO A 244 -26.01 -25.59 13.87
C PRO A 244 -25.89 -24.33 14.74
N PHE A 245 -25.84 -23.17 14.10
CA PHE A 245 -25.91 -21.84 14.74
C PHE A 245 -27.32 -21.26 14.67
#